data_AF-A0A246FI81-F1
#
_entry.id   AF-A0A246FI81-F1
#
_cell.length_a   1.000
_cell.length_b   1.000
_cell.length_c   1.000
_cell.angle_alpha   90.00
_cell.angle_beta   90.00
_cell.angle_gamma   90.00
#
_symmetry.space_group_name_H-M   'P 1'
#
loop_
_entity.id
_entity.type
_entity.pdbx_description
1 polymer ?
#
loop_
_entity_poly.entity_id
_entity_poly.type
_entity_poly.pdbx_seq_one_letter_code
_entity_poly.pdbx_strand_id
1 'polypeptide(L)' 'MSISTGFGMAQQWAQTHFGHVHLGDVCRTRRVVTLAADCARQPGASIPHLSQGQAYASKAAY' A
#
# COMPACT_ATOMS: atom_id res chain seq x y z
N MET A 1 18.33 -16.50 2.28
CA MET A 1 17.99 -16.11 0.89
C MET A 1 16.99 -14.98 0.96
N SER A 2 17.42 -13.74 0.67
CA SER A 2 16.57 -12.54 0.80
C SER A 2 15.85 -12.29 -0.53
N ILE A 3 14.53 -12.40 -0.53
CA ILE A 3 13.68 -12.21 -1.72
C ILE A 3 13.41 -10.71 -1.88
N SER A 4 14.42 -9.94 -2.29
CA SER A 4 14.31 -8.47 -2.44
C SER A 4 13.62 -8.02 -3.73
N THR A 5 13.11 -8.95 -4.55
CA THR A 5 12.48 -8.67 -5.86
C THR A 5 11.02 -8.19 -5.77
N GLY A 6 10.34 -8.36 -4.62
CA GLY A 6 8.91 -8.03 -4.50
C GLY A 6 8.59 -6.54 -4.39
N PHE A 7 9.50 -5.72 -3.85
CA PHE A 7 9.17 -4.34 -3.50
C PHE A 7 8.99 -3.44 -4.72
N GLY A 8 9.89 -3.53 -5.71
CA GLY A 8 9.79 -2.76 -6.94
C GLY A 8 8.57 -3.15 -7.78
N MET A 9 8.28 -4.46 -7.87
CA MET A 9 7.16 -4.99 -8.65
C MET A 9 5.81 -4.62 -8.01
N ALA A 10 5.67 -4.76 -6.69
CA ALA A 10 4.45 -4.43 -5.99
C ALA A 10 4.15 -2.92 -6.03
N GLN A 11 5.17 -2.07 -5.85
CA GLN A 11 4.99 -0.61 -5.93
C GLN A 11 4.62 -0.17 -7.35
N GLN A 12 5.27 -0.72 -8.37
CA GLN A 12 4.98 -0.41 -9.76
C GLN A 12 3.58 -0.87 -10.16
N TRP A 13 3.20 -2.10 -9.78
CA TRP A 13 1.84 -2.61 -9.96
C TRP A 13 0.81 -1.68 -9.31
N ALA A 14 1.02 -1.33 -8.04
CA ALA A 14 0.10 -0.46 -7.31
C ALA A 14 -0.01 0.93 -7.96
N GLN A 15 1.10 1.50 -8.43
CA GLN A 15 1.09 2.78 -9.14
C GLN A 15 0.33 2.69 -10.46
N THR A 16 0.50 1.62 -11.24
CA THR A 16 -0.22 1.42 -12.51
C THR A 16 -1.73 1.32 -12.31
N HIS A 17 -2.17 0.63 -11.26
CA HIS A 17 -3.61 0.41 -11.01
C HIS A 17 -4.28 1.55 -10.25
N PHE A 18 -3.60 2.14 -9.26
CA PHE A 18 -4.21 3.10 -8.33
C PHE A 18 -3.65 4.52 -8.43
N GLY A 19 -2.53 4.72 -9.13
CA GLY A 19 -1.88 6.03 -9.25
C GLY A 19 -2.68 7.08 -10.01
N HIS A 20 -3.68 6.65 -10.79
CA HIS A 20 -4.56 7.52 -11.57
C HIS A 20 -5.92 7.76 -10.92
N VAL A 21 -6.17 7.21 -9.72
CA VAL A 21 -7.46 7.38 -9.03
C VAL A 21 -7.56 8.79 -8.46
N HIS A 22 -8.56 9.53 -8.93
CA HIS A 22 -8.88 10.86 -8.40
C HIS A 22 -9.71 10.75 -7.12
N LEU A 23 -9.02 10.85 -5.97
CA LEU A 23 -9.64 10.88 -4.64
C LEU A 23 -9.86 12.31 -4.11
N GLY A 24 -9.67 13.32 -4.96
CA GLY A 24 -9.77 14.74 -4.62
C GLY A 24 -8.60 15.28 -3.79
N ASP A 25 -7.65 14.43 -3.40
CA ASP A 25 -6.48 14.78 -2.61
C ASP A 25 -5.29 13.88 -2.98
N VAL A 26 -4.13 14.50 -3.24
CA VAL A 26 -2.92 13.80 -3.68
C VAL A 26 -2.37 12.86 -2.59
N CYS A 27 -2.49 13.24 -1.32
CA CYS A 27 -2.06 12.42 -0.20
C CYS A 27 -2.92 11.16 -0.09
N ARG A 28 -4.22 11.25 -0.38
CA ARG A 28 -5.11 10.07 -0.45
C ARG A 28 -4.72 9.13 -1.59
N THR A 29 -4.45 9.64 -2.79
CA THR A 29 -4.00 8.81 -3.92
C THR A 29 -2.68 8.11 -3.59
N ARG A 30 -1.71 8.83 -3.01
CA ARG A 30 -0.44 8.24 -2.56
C ARG A 30 -0.66 7.14 -1.52
N ARG A 31 -1.56 7.37 -0.57
CA ARG A 31 -1.84 6.43 0.51
C ARG A 31 -2.46 5.13 -0.02
N VAL A 32 -3.37 5.21 -0.99
CA VAL A 32 -3.94 4.01 -1.64
C VAL A 32 -2.88 3.24 -2.41
N VAL A 33 -1.99 3.91 -3.13
CA VAL A 33 -0.89 3.24 -3.84
C VAL A 33 0.02 2.50 -2.86
N THR A 34 0.42 3.13 -1.75
CA THR A 34 1.24 2.47 -0.71
C THR A 34 0.50 1.27 -0.10
N LEU A 35 -0.77 1.43 0.24
CA LEU A 35 -1.57 0.34 0.81
C LEU A 35 -1.69 -0.85 -0.16
N ALA A 36 -1.95 -0.59 -1.43
CA ALA A 36 -2.06 -1.62 -2.45
C ALA A 36 -0.74 -2.35 -2.67
N ALA A 37 0.40 -1.64 -2.64
CA ALA A 37 1.72 -2.25 -2.70
C ALA A 37 1.97 -3.15 -1.47
N ASP A 38 1.55 -2.73 -0.28
CA ASP A 38 1.70 -3.50 0.96
C ASP A 38 0.85 -4.77 0.93
N CYS A 39 -0.41 -4.67 0.48
CA CYS A 39 -1.29 -5.81 0.24
C CYS A 39 -0.73 -6.77 -0.80
N ALA A 40 -0.11 -6.27 -1.88
CA ALA A 40 0.51 -7.11 -2.90
C ALA A 40 1.77 -7.82 -2.39
N ARG A 41 2.52 -7.20 -1.45
CA ARG A 41 3.67 -7.83 -0.78
C ARG A 41 3.27 -8.90 0.23
N GLN A 42 2.14 -8.71 0.92
CA GLN A 42 1.64 -9.64 1.93
C GLN A 42 0.13 -9.85 1.78
N PRO A 43 -0.30 -10.65 0.78
CA PRO A 43 -1.71 -10.92 0.58
C PRO A 43 -2.30 -11.63 1.80
N GLY A 44 -3.44 -11.12 2.29
CA GLY A 44 -4.15 -11.66 3.46
C GLY A 44 -3.68 -11.08 4.81
N ALA A 45 -2.66 -10.22 4.84
CA ALA A 45 -2.33 -9.48 6.05
C ALA A 45 -3.43 -8.46 6.39
N SER A 46 -3.74 -8.30 7.67
CA SER A 46 -4.70 -7.30 8.12
C SER A 46 -4.10 -5.88 8.02
N ILE A 47 -4.96 -4.87 7.86
CA ILE A 47 -4.52 -3.46 7.79
C ILE A 47 -3.65 -3.03 8.98
N PRO A 48 -3.94 -3.43 10.24
CA PRO A 48 -3.06 -3.17 11.36
C PRO A 48 -1.70 -3.86 11.26
N HIS A 49 -1.65 -5.07 10.67
CA HIS A 49 -0.41 -5.80 10.46
C HIS A 49 0.46 -5.12 9.38
N LEU A 50 -0.14 -4.70 8.27
CA LEU A 50 0.53 -3.92 7.22
C LEU A 50 1.05 -2.58 7.77
N SER A 51 0.26 -1.95 8.63
CA SER A 51 0.61 -0.68 9.31
C SER A 51 1.58 -0.85 10.48
N GLN A 52 2.14 -2.05 10.71
CA GLN A 52 3.07 -2.34 11.81
C GLN A 52 2.53 -1.90 13.20
N GLY A 53 1.22 -2.02 13.42
CA GLY A 53 0.57 -1.62 14.66
C GLY A 53 0.45 -0.10 14.89
N GLN A 54 0.86 0.74 13.93
CA GLN A 54 0.70 2.19 14.04
C GLN A 54 -0.76 2.60 13.88
N ALA A 55 -1.42 2.93 14.99
CA ALA A 55 -2.85 3.25 15.02
C ALA A 55 -3.25 4.36 14.04
N TYR A 56 -2.40 5.37 13.86
CA TYR A 56 -2.64 6.43 12.88
C TYR A 56 -2.60 5.92 11.43
N ALA A 57 -1.64 5.06 11.09
CA ALA A 57 -1.51 4.48 9.76
C ALA A 57 -2.65 3.48 9.46
N SER A 58 -3.07 2.71 10.47
CA SER A 58 -4.23 1.81 10.36
C SER A 58 -5.54 2.58 10.14
N LYS A 59 -5.76 3.66 10.89
CA LYS A 59 -6.94 4.52 10.72
C LYS A 59 -6.94 5.22 9.38
N ALA A 60 -5.77 5.64 8.93
CA ALA A 60 -5.56 6.31 7.66
C ALA A 60 -5.91 5.45 6.42
N ALA A 61 -5.86 4.13 6.58
CA ALA A 61 -6.15 3.14 5.54
C ALA A 61 -7.63 2.74 5.44
N TYR A 62 -8.44 3.09 6.45
CA TYR A 62 -9.88 2.86 6.51
C TYR A 62 -10.65 4.13 6.14
#